data_AF-A0A965FD36-F1
#
_entry.id   AF-A0A965FD36-F1
#
_cell.length_a   1.000
_cell.length_b   1.000
_cell.length_c   1.000
_cell.angle_alpha   90.00
_cell.angle_beta   90.00
_cell.angle_gamma   90.00
#
_symmetry.space_group_name_H-M   'P 1'
#
loop_
_entity.id
_entity.type
_entity.pdbx_description
1 polymer ?
#
loop_
_entity_poly.entity_id
_entity_poly.type
_entity_poly.pdbx_seq_one_letter_code
_entity_poly.pdbx_strand_id
1 'polypeptide(L)' 'MLRFLATRLARAALTIAMVVTFAFVVLRLSGDPAQIIMGADAPPEAVEAFRAAWGL' A
#
# COMPACT_ATOMS: atom_id res chain seq x y z
N MET A 1 -28.46 -16.91 5.08
CA MET A 1 -27.22 -16.59 5.83
C MET A 1 -26.05 -16.25 4.92
N LEU A 2 -25.79 -17.02 3.85
CA LEU A 2 -24.67 -16.78 2.93
C LEU A 2 -24.64 -15.36 2.32
N ARG A 3 -25.78 -14.85 1.85
CA ARG A 3 -25.92 -13.47 1.32
C ARG A 3 -25.60 -12.39 2.36
N PHE A 4 -26.07 -12.58 3.60
CA PHE A 4 -25.78 -11.66 4.70
C PHE A 4 -24.27 -11.61 5.01
N LEU A 5 -23.64 -12.79 5.08
CA LEU A 5 -22.21 -12.90 5.34
C LEU A 5 -21.38 -12.30 4.18
N ALA A 6 -21.77 -12.57 2.93
CA ALA A 6 -21.13 -12.01 1.75
C ALA A 6 -21.21 -10.48 1.72
N THR A 7 -22.38 -9.88 1.96
CA THR A 7 -22.52 -8.41 2.00
C THR A 7 -21.68 -7.81 3.12
N ARG A 8 -21.62 -8.45 4.29
CA ARG A 8 -20.83 -7.97 5.43
C ARG A 8 -19.33 -8.04 5.15
N LEU A 9 -18.86 -9.14 4.57
CA LEU A 9 -17.46 -9.30 4.16
C LEU A 9 -17.08 -8.34 3.04
N ALA A 10 -17.92 -8.18 2.02
CA ALA A 10 -17.69 -7.24 0.93
C ALA A 10 -17.57 -5.79 1.45
N ARG A 11 -18.46 -5.39 2.37
CA ARG A 11 -18.39 -4.06 3.00
C ARG A 11 -17.11 -3.89 3.82
N ALA A 12 -16.73 -4.88 4.60
CA ALA A 12 -15.49 -4.84 5.39
C ALA A 12 -14.24 -4.76 4.49
N ALA A 13 -14.17 -5.59 3.45
CA ALA A 13 -13.10 -5.59 2.47
C ALA A 13 -12.99 -4.24 1.75
N LEU A 14 -14.13 -3.65 1.35
CA LEU A 14 -14.17 -2.33 0.73
C LEU A 14 -13.62 -1.25 1.68
N THR A 15 -14.01 -1.26 2.95
CA THR A 15 -13.50 -0.30 3.94
C THR A 15 -11.99 -0.46 4.13
N ILE A 16 -11.50 -1.69 4.29
CA ILE A 16 -10.05 -1.96 4.45
C ILE A 16 -9.29 -1.50 3.20
N ALA A 17 -9.77 -1.86 2.01
CA ALA A 17 -9.15 -1.48 0.75
C ALA A 17 -9.09 0.05 0.60
N MET A 18 -10.17 0.76 0.94
CA MET A 18 -10.18 2.22 0.94
C MET A 18 -9.14 2.80 1.90
N VAL A 19 -9.09 2.33 3.14
CA VAL A 19 -8.16 2.84 4.17
C VAL A 19 -6.71 2.60 3.75
N VAL A 20 -6.36 1.39 3.30
CA VAL A 20 -5.01 1.05 2.87
C VAL A 20 -4.61 1.85 1.63
N THR A 21 -5.51 1.95 0.64
CA THR A 21 -5.25 2.76 -0.58
C THR A 21 -5.02 4.22 -0.21
N PHE A 22 -5.86 4.78 0.66
CA PHE A 22 -5.72 6.18 1.05
C PHE A 22 -4.42 6.43 1.83
N ALA A 23 -4.05 5.53 2.75
CA ALA A 23 -2.78 5.60 3.46
C ALA A 23 -1.60 5.56 2.49
N PHE A 24 -1.62 4.66 1.51
CA PHE A 24 -0.58 4.56 0.48
C PHE A 24 -0.53 5.79 -0.42
N VAL A 25 -1.67 6.32 -0.85
CA VAL A 25 -1.75 7.54 -1.67
C VAL A 25 -1.16 8.73 -0.91
N VAL A 26 -1.56 8.93 0.35
CA VAL A 26 -1.03 10.01 1.20
C VAL A 26 0.47 9.85 1.42
N LEU A 27 0.95 8.63 1.69
CA LEU A 27 2.37 8.33 1.84
C LEU A 27 3.14 8.66 0.54
N ARG A 28 2.60 8.25 -0.61
CA ARG A 28 3.21 8.49 -1.93
C ARG A 28 3.18 9.96 -2.35
N LEU A 29 2.19 10.73 -1.90
CA LEU A 29 2.17 12.18 -2.06
C LEU A 29 3.20 12.88 -1.17
N SER A 30 3.59 12.26 -0.05
CA SER A 30 4.56 12.82 0.91
C SER A 30 6.02 12.57 0.49
N GLY A 31 6.27 11.63 -0.41
CA GLY A 31 7.61 11.30 -0.95
C GLY A 31 7.66 9.90 -1.56
N ASP A 32 8.85 9.47 -2.00
CA ASP A 32 9.06 8.09 -2.44
C ASP A 32 9.08 7.16 -1.20
N PRO A 33 8.06 6.30 -1.00
CA PRO A 33 8.03 5.37 0.14
C PRO A 33 9.22 4.43 0.16
N ALA A 34 9.79 4.09 -1.01
CA ALA A 34 11.00 3.26 -1.06
C ALA A 34 12.18 4.00 -0.42
N GLN A 35 12.30 5.32 -0.60
CA GLN A 35 13.32 6.12 0.07
C GLN A 35 13.03 6.35 1.56
N ILE A 36 11.76 6.46 1.95
CA ILE A 36 11.38 6.59 3.37
C ILE A 36 11.71 5.30 4.14
N ILE A 37 11.44 4.13 3.55
CA ILE A 37 11.68 2.82 4.18
C ILE A 37 13.16 2.44 4.17
N MET A 38 13.85 2.69 3.05
CA MET A 38 15.25 2.28 2.88
C MET A 38 16.24 3.31 3.46
N GLY A 39 15.79 4.53 3.73
CA GLY A 39 16.63 5.63 4.18
C GLY A 39 17.39 6.30 3.03
N ALA A 40 17.90 7.51 3.28
CA ALA A 40 18.58 8.32 2.27
C ALA A 40 19.92 7.73 1.78
N ASP A 41 20.52 6.83 2.57
CA ASP A 41 21.80 6.18 2.26
C ASP A 41 21.65 4.89 1.45
N ALA A 42 20.42 4.51 1.07
CA ALA A 42 20.16 3.29 0.32
C ALA A 42 20.74 3.38 -1.11
N PRO A 43 21.51 2.37 -1.56
CA PRO A 43 21.99 2.31 -2.94
C PRO A 43 20.81 2.38 -3.92
N PRO A 44 20.90 3.17 -5.00
CA PRO A 44 19.78 3.37 -5.94
C PRO A 44 19.28 2.06 -6.56
N GLU A 45 20.17 1.09 -6.82
CA GLU A 45 19.79 -0.26 -7.30
C GLU A 45 18.90 -1.02 -6.31
N ALA A 46 19.13 -0.86 -5.01
CA ALA A 46 18.32 -1.50 -3.99
C ALA A 46 16.93 -0.86 -3.91
N VAL A 47 16.84 0.47 -4.08
CA VAL A 47 15.57 1.21 -4.12
C VAL A 47 14.73 0.80 -5.33
N GLU A 48 15.35 0.62 -6.50
CA GLU A 48 14.66 0.14 -7.70
C GLU A 48 14.19 -1.31 -7.57
N ALA A 49 15.02 -2.19 -7.02
CA ALA A 49 14.63 -3.58 -6.72
C ALA A 49 13.45 -3.62 -5.73
N PHE A 50 13.45 -2.75 -4.72
CA PHE A 50 12.36 -2.61 -3.77
C PHE A 50 11.08 -2.11 -4.45
N ARG A 51 11.17 -1.08 -5.31
CA ARG A 51 10.02 -0.59 -6.08
C ARG A 51 9.42 -1.69 -6.95
N ALA A 52 10.25 -2.43 -7.68
CA ALA A 52 9.82 -3.52 -8.55
C ALA A 52 9.16 -4.68 -7.76
N ALA A 53 9.74 -5.07 -6.62
CA ALA A 53 9.20 -6.15 -5.79
C ALA A 53 7.86 -5.79 -5.13
N TRP A 54 7.63 -4.51 -4.84
CA TRP A 54 6.43 -4.02 -4.15
C TRP A 54 5.42 -3.34 -5.07
N GLY A 55 5.67 -3.28 -6.38
CA GLY A 55 4.76 -2.72 -7.38
C GLY A 55 4.57 -1.20 -7.25
N LEU A 56 5.57 -0.50 -6.72
CA LEU A 56 5.59 0.97 -6.58
C LEU A 56 6.10 1.63 -7.86
#